data_AF-A0A5M3X2X0-F1
#
_entry.id   AF-A0A5M3X2X0-F1
#
_cell.length_a   1.000
_cell.length_b   1.000
_cell.length_c   1.000
_cell.angle_alpha   90.00
_cell.angle_beta   90.00
_cell.angle_gamma   90.00
#
_symmetry.space_group_name_H-M   'P 1'
#
loop_
_entity.id
_entity.type
_entity.pdbx_description
1 polymer ?
#
loop_
_entity_poly.entity_id
_entity_poly.type
_entity_poly.pdbx_seq_one_letter_code
_entity_poly.pdbx_strand_id
1 'polypeptide(L)'
;MIRLTRLGIPDELNSRLAALTQQVADRDDADRLNGARQLWKHSAQRRNVHRPLTDVLRQMAPGMERCMYCGDSQGTAIDHHEPMARNPLRTFDWLNHLLSCTYCNSHEKRDRFPLDRNGQPLLIDPSTEDPFDHLQLTLTLGVYRAKGGSPKGQTTIDVCGLNRPILTKGRVALLSRPELREELLR
;
A
#
# COMPACT_ATOMS: atom_id res chain seq x y z
N MET A 1 10.04 2.65 -0.38
CA MET A 1 9.15 2.04 0.63
C MET A 1 9.86 2.14 1.96
N ILE A 2 9.16 2.58 3.01
CA ILE A 2 9.69 2.69 4.38
C ILE A 2 8.67 2.09 5.36
N ARG A 3 9.09 1.76 6.60
CA ARG A 3 8.21 1.32 7.66
C ARG A 3 7.15 2.38 7.98
N LEU A 4 5.91 1.94 8.19
CA LEU A 4 4.76 2.78 8.55
C LEU A 4 4.21 2.37 9.91
N THR A 5 3.84 3.35 10.73
CA THR A 5 3.15 3.10 11.99
C THR A 5 1.65 3.16 11.75
N ARG A 6 0.93 2.06 12.04
CA ARG A 6 -0.54 2.03 11.95
C ARG A 6 -1.13 2.94 13.03
N LEU A 7 -1.96 3.89 12.62
CA LEU A 7 -2.74 4.71 13.55
C LEU A 7 -4.07 4.03 13.89
N GLY A 8 -4.62 4.39 15.04
CA GLY A 8 -6.02 4.12 15.35
C GLY A 8 -6.94 4.87 14.39
N ILE A 9 -8.12 4.32 14.14
CA ILE A 9 -9.20 4.97 13.39
C ILE A 9 -10.32 5.38 14.35
N PRO A 10 -11.13 6.40 14.03
CA PRO A 10 -12.28 6.77 14.85
C PRO A 10 -13.23 5.58 15.06
N ASP A 11 -13.81 5.46 16.25
CA ASP A 11 -14.69 4.34 16.62
C ASP A 11 -15.87 4.19 15.65
N GLU A 12 -16.48 5.30 15.23
CA GLU A 12 -17.57 5.29 14.26
C GLU A 12 -17.13 4.66 12.93
N LEU A 13 -15.94 5.02 12.42
CA LEU A 13 -15.39 4.42 11.21
C LEU A 13 -15.12 2.92 11.42
N ASN A 14 -14.55 2.55 12.57
CA ASN A 14 -14.27 1.15 12.89
C ASN A 14 -15.55 0.30 12.93
N SER A 15 -16.59 0.76 13.63
CA SER A 15 -17.90 0.11 13.67
C SER A 15 -18.53 0.01 12.29
N ARG A 16 -18.40 1.07 11.47
CA ARG A 16 -18.90 1.08 10.09
C ARG A 16 -18.22 0.02 9.23
N LEU A 17 -16.90 -0.05 9.30
CA LEU A 17 -16.08 -1.03 8.60
C LEU A 17 -16.47 -2.46 9.01
N ALA A 18 -16.60 -2.72 10.31
CA ALA A 18 -17.04 -4.02 10.84
C ALA A 18 -18.43 -4.42 10.33
N ALA A 19 -19.40 -3.50 10.36
CA ALA A 19 -20.76 -3.76 9.86
C ALA A 19 -20.78 -4.05 8.35
N LEU A 20 -19.92 -3.39 7.55
CA LEU A 20 -19.81 -3.66 6.12
C LEU A 20 -19.12 -4.99 5.85
N THR A 21 -18.11 -5.37 6.64
CA THR A 21 -17.51 -6.70 6.58
C THR A 21 -18.56 -7.78 6.89
N GLN A 22 -19.40 -7.58 7.90
CA GLN A 22 -20.48 -8.52 8.22
C GLN A 22 -21.47 -8.68 7.06
N GLN A 23 -21.86 -7.58 6.40
CA GLN A 23 -22.71 -7.64 5.19
C GLN A 23 -22.06 -8.37 4.00
N VAL A 24 -20.73 -8.46 3.95
CA VAL A 24 -20.04 -9.31 2.97
C VAL A 24 -20.04 -10.76 3.45
N ALA A 25 -19.82 -11.00 4.75
CA ALA A 25 -19.77 -12.34 5.34
C ALA A 25 -21.13 -13.07 5.29
N ASP A 26 -22.23 -12.35 5.49
CA ASP A 26 -23.61 -12.86 5.45
C ASP A 26 -24.05 -13.31 4.04
N ARG A 27 -23.24 -13.04 3.02
CA ARG A 27 -23.47 -13.52 1.65
C ARG A 27 -22.86 -14.89 1.47
N ASP A 28 -23.50 -15.67 0.60
CA ASP A 28 -22.96 -16.92 0.08
C ASP A 28 -21.58 -16.69 -0.55
N ASP A 29 -20.69 -17.68 -0.41
CA ASP A 29 -19.30 -17.62 -0.86
C ASP A 29 -19.17 -17.15 -2.32
N ALA A 30 -20.06 -17.63 -3.20
CA ALA A 30 -20.09 -17.28 -4.62
C ALA A 30 -20.39 -15.80 -4.88
N ASP A 31 -21.12 -15.14 -3.98
CA ASP A 31 -21.57 -13.75 -4.14
C ASP A 31 -20.74 -12.72 -3.37
N ARG A 32 -19.85 -13.17 -2.48
CA ARG A 32 -19.05 -12.27 -1.62
C ARG A 32 -18.27 -11.24 -2.42
N LEU A 33 -17.59 -11.64 -3.50
CA LEU A 33 -16.80 -10.72 -4.31
C LEU A 33 -17.67 -9.64 -4.98
N ASN A 34 -18.80 -10.02 -5.56
CA ASN A 34 -19.70 -9.08 -6.20
C ASN A 34 -20.32 -8.14 -5.15
N GLY A 35 -20.79 -8.69 -4.03
CA GLY A 35 -21.32 -7.92 -2.90
C GLY A 35 -20.32 -6.92 -2.34
N ALA A 36 -19.07 -7.33 -2.10
CA ALA A 36 -18.01 -6.44 -1.65
C ALA A 36 -17.73 -5.30 -2.63
N ARG A 37 -17.65 -5.60 -3.94
CA ARG A 37 -17.46 -4.59 -4.99
C ARG A 37 -18.61 -3.58 -5.05
N GLN A 38 -19.85 -4.05 -4.94
CA GLN A 38 -21.03 -3.18 -4.92
C GLN A 38 -21.04 -2.28 -3.70
N LEU A 39 -20.80 -2.84 -2.51
CA LEU A 39 -20.74 -2.08 -1.26
C LEU A 39 -19.63 -1.04 -1.29
N TRP A 40 -18.42 -1.39 -1.77
CA TRP A 40 -17.30 -0.46 -1.87
C TRP A 40 -17.60 0.70 -2.84
N LYS A 41 -18.27 0.42 -3.97
CA LYS A 41 -18.63 1.45 -4.96
C LYS A 41 -19.84 2.29 -4.56
N HIS A 42 -20.58 1.89 -3.53
CA HIS A 42 -21.81 2.55 -3.13
C HIS A 42 -21.55 4.01 -2.74
N SER A 43 -22.39 4.94 -3.22
CA SER A 43 -22.17 6.38 -3.11
C SER A 43 -22.06 6.87 -1.66
N ALA A 44 -22.84 6.26 -0.74
CA ALA A 44 -22.77 6.56 0.69
C ALA A 44 -21.36 6.33 1.28
N GLN A 45 -20.59 5.37 0.75
CA GLN A 45 -19.27 5.05 1.29
C GLN A 45 -18.22 6.07 0.92
N ARG A 46 -18.46 6.91 -0.10
CA ARG A 46 -17.56 8.03 -0.40
C ARG A 46 -17.40 8.95 0.81
N ARG A 47 -18.49 9.24 1.51
CA ARG A 47 -18.50 10.13 2.69
C ARG A 47 -18.18 9.38 3.97
N ASN A 48 -18.75 8.18 4.14
CA ASN A 48 -18.74 7.49 5.43
C ASN A 48 -17.57 6.53 5.61
N VAL A 49 -16.87 6.17 4.52
CA VAL A 49 -15.75 5.23 4.54
C VAL A 49 -14.53 5.86 3.86
N HIS A 50 -14.60 6.13 2.56
CA HIS A 50 -13.41 6.48 1.78
C HIS A 50 -12.76 7.77 2.25
N ARG A 51 -13.55 8.83 2.52
CA ARG A 51 -13.02 10.10 3.02
C ARG A 51 -12.32 9.93 4.39
N PRO A 52 -12.99 9.49 5.46
CA PRO A 52 -12.34 9.37 6.77
C PRO A 52 -11.19 8.35 6.76
N LEU A 53 -11.29 7.27 5.98
CA LEU A 53 -10.20 6.31 5.81
C LEU A 53 -8.99 6.94 5.12
N THR A 54 -9.21 7.72 4.06
CA THR A 54 -8.14 8.46 3.36
C THR A 54 -7.49 9.49 4.28
N ASP A 55 -8.29 10.18 5.10
CA ASP A 55 -7.78 11.21 6.02
C ASP A 55 -6.83 10.61 7.07
N VAL A 56 -7.10 9.41 7.59
CA VAL A 56 -6.17 8.70 8.49
C VAL A 56 -4.96 8.16 7.73
N LEU A 57 -5.16 7.58 6.55
CA LEU A 57 -4.08 7.08 5.70
C LEU A 57 -3.08 8.18 5.30
N ARG A 58 -3.55 9.40 5.06
CA ARG A 58 -2.71 10.58 4.78
C ARG A 58 -1.83 10.96 5.96
N GLN A 59 -2.34 10.85 7.18
CA GLN A 59 -1.55 11.10 8.41
C GLN A 59 -0.47 10.04 8.62
N MET A 60 -0.72 8.80 8.19
CA MET A 60 0.27 7.72 8.22
C MET A 60 1.29 7.79 7.08
N ALA A 61 0.96 8.47 5.99
CA ALA A 61 1.77 8.46 4.78
C ALA A 61 3.08 9.22 4.99
N PRO A 62 4.20 8.73 4.43
CA PRO A 62 5.48 9.40 4.58
C PRO A 62 5.51 10.72 3.81
N GLY A 63 6.07 11.76 4.44
CA GLY A 63 6.14 13.11 3.85
C GLY A 63 4.76 13.71 3.59
N MET A 64 4.64 14.55 2.56
CA MET A 64 3.37 15.19 2.17
C MET A 64 2.43 14.20 1.45
N GLU A 65 1.85 13.26 2.18
CA GLU A 65 0.86 12.30 1.68
C GLU A 65 1.38 11.39 0.54
N ARG A 66 2.65 10.98 0.58
CA ARG A 66 3.22 10.18 -0.51
C ARG A 66 2.68 8.76 -0.52
N CYS A 67 2.64 8.18 -1.72
CA CYS A 67 2.32 6.78 -1.94
C CYS A 67 3.18 5.86 -1.06
N MET A 68 2.53 4.99 -0.28
CA MET A 68 3.15 4.09 0.67
C MET A 68 3.97 2.97 -0.01
N TYR A 69 3.78 2.75 -1.32
CA TYR A 69 4.61 1.84 -2.11
C TYR A 69 5.87 2.54 -2.65
N CYS A 70 5.72 3.45 -3.62
CA CYS A 70 6.88 4.04 -4.30
C CYS A 70 7.60 5.13 -3.49
N GLY A 71 6.91 5.79 -2.56
CA GLY A 71 7.44 6.90 -1.76
C GLY A 71 7.74 8.18 -2.56
N ASP A 72 7.23 8.26 -3.79
CA ASP A 72 7.58 9.32 -4.74
C ASP A 72 6.36 10.18 -5.09
N SER A 73 5.36 9.59 -5.76
CA SER A 73 4.14 10.26 -6.17
C SER A 73 3.18 10.47 -4.99
N GLN A 74 2.31 11.49 -5.07
CA GLN A 74 1.22 11.67 -4.10
C GLN A 74 0.29 10.45 -4.08
N GLY A 75 -0.12 10.05 -2.88
CA GLY A 75 -1.15 9.05 -2.67
C GLY A 75 -2.54 9.60 -2.97
N THR A 76 -3.27 8.95 -3.86
CA THR A 76 -4.56 9.42 -4.39
C THR A 76 -5.67 8.38 -4.28
N ALA A 77 -5.33 7.14 -3.91
CA ALA A 77 -6.26 6.03 -3.85
C ALA A 77 -5.97 5.15 -2.62
N ILE A 78 -7.04 4.57 -2.08
CA ILE A 78 -6.96 3.49 -1.11
C ILE A 78 -6.69 2.20 -1.88
N ASP A 79 -5.57 1.54 -1.56
CA ASP A 79 -5.25 0.19 -2.04
C ASP A 79 -5.63 -0.84 -0.97
N HIS A 80 -6.13 -2.00 -1.41
CA HIS A 80 -6.26 -3.19 -0.58
C HIS A 80 -4.99 -4.02 -0.73
N HIS A 81 -4.16 -4.09 0.32
CA HIS A 81 -2.89 -4.79 0.30
C HIS A 81 -3.07 -6.23 -0.20
N GLU A 82 -3.96 -6.98 0.45
CA GLU A 82 -4.56 -8.19 -0.08
C GLU A 82 -5.77 -7.82 -0.95
N PRO A 83 -5.73 -8.08 -2.27
CA PRO A 83 -6.77 -7.63 -3.19
C PRO A 83 -8.15 -8.20 -2.86
N MET A 84 -9.17 -7.38 -3.07
CA MET A 84 -10.58 -7.78 -2.94
C MET A 84 -10.92 -9.02 -3.77
N ALA A 85 -10.32 -9.15 -4.96
CA ALA A 85 -10.52 -10.32 -5.83
C ALA A 85 -10.02 -11.64 -5.21
N ARG A 86 -9.04 -11.57 -4.30
CA ARG A 86 -8.53 -12.73 -3.56
C ARG A 86 -9.33 -12.96 -2.27
N ASN A 87 -9.62 -11.89 -1.53
CA ASN A 87 -10.27 -11.99 -0.24
C ASN A 87 -11.29 -10.87 -0.02
N PRO A 88 -12.55 -11.10 -0.45
CA PRO A 88 -13.62 -10.11 -0.32
C PRO A 88 -13.90 -9.68 1.11
N LEU A 89 -13.65 -10.56 2.10
CA LEU A 89 -13.89 -10.27 3.52
C LEU A 89 -12.94 -9.20 4.07
N ARG A 90 -11.79 -8.98 3.42
CA ARG A 90 -10.83 -7.92 3.80
C ARG A 90 -11.04 -6.60 3.05
N THR A 91 -12.18 -6.43 2.39
CA THR A 91 -12.53 -5.19 1.68
C THR A 91 -12.64 -3.99 2.62
N PHE A 92 -13.23 -4.21 3.80
CA PHE A 92 -13.45 -3.18 4.82
C PHE A 92 -12.57 -3.44 6.05
N ASP A 93 -11.45 -4.13 5.89
CA ASP A 93 -10.47 -4.34 6.95
C ASP A 93 -9.46 -3.19 6.96
N TRP A 94 -9.45 -2.36 8.02
CA TRP A 94 -8.49 -1.26 8.19
C TRP A 94 -7.05 -1.72 8.04
N LEU A 95 -6.75 -2.92 8.55
CA LEU A 95 -5.41 -3.49 8.48
C LEU A 95 -5.04 -3.98 7.07
N ASN A 96 -5.97 -3.92 6.13
CA ASN A 96 -5.72 -4.23 4.73
C ASN A 96 -5.58 -2.98 3.85
N HIS A 97 -5.75 -1.77 4.38
CA HIS A 97 -5.71 -0.54 3.56
C HIS A 97 -4.36 0.18 3.61
N LEU A 98 -3.94 0.69 2.45
CA LEU A 98 -2.75 1.54 2.29
C LEU A 98 -3.06 2.73 1.35
N LEU A 99 -2.35 3.84 1.55
CA LEU A 99 -2.40 4.98 0.63
C LEU A 99 -1.49 4.73 -0.57
N SER A 100 -2.04 4.78 -1.77
CA SER A 100 -1.33 4.47 -3.01
C SER A 100 -1.56 5.57 -4.06
N CYS A 101 -0.58 5.78 -4.94
CA CYS A 101 -0.83 6.52 -6.17
C CYS A 101 -1.56 5.63 -7.18
N THR A 102 -2.30 6.24 -8.11
CA THR A 102 -3.04 5.51 -9.15
C THR A 102 -2.16 4.55 -9.96
N TYR A 103 -0.91 4.92 -10.26
CA TYR A 103 -0.01 4.05 -11.02
C TYR A 103 0.36 2.78 -10.24
N CYS A 104 0.77 2.92 -8.97
CA CYS A 104 1.13 1.77 -8.14
C CYS A 104 -0.08 0.85 -7.89
N ASN A 105 -1.27 1.42 -7.66
CA ASN A 105 -2.49 0.65 -7.43
C ASN A 105 -3.00 -0.02 -8.71
N SER A 106 -3.26 0.76 -9.77
CA SER A 106 -4.04 0.30 -10.93
C SER A 106 -3.20 -0.22 -12.10
N HIS A 107 -1.89 0.02 -12.13
CA HIS A 107 -1.01 -0.47 -13.20
C HIS A 107 -0.01 -1.51 -12.70
N GLU A 108 0.68 -1.20 -11.61
CA GLU A 108 1.67 -2.11 -11.04
C GLU A 108 0.99 -3.20 -10.22
N LYS A 109 0.59 -2.95 -8.97
CA LYS A 109 0.12 -4.01 -8.07
C LYS A 109 -1.16 -4.68 -8.58
N ARG A 110 -2.21 -3.91 -8.88
CA ARG A 110 -3.53 -4.42 -9.27
C ARG A 110 -4.01 -5.50 -8.28
N ASP A 111 -4.48 -6.61 -8.83
CA ASP A 111 -4.87 -7.81 -8.09
C ASP A 111 -3.69 -8.80 -7.89
N ARG A 112 -2.44 -8.41 -8.19
CA ARG A 112 -1.28 -9.27 -7.96
C ARG A 112 -1.00 -9.37 -6.47
N PHE A 113 -1.05 -10.60 -5.95
CA PHE A 113 -0.71 -10.91 -4.56
C PHE A 113 -0.02 -12.28 -4.47
N PRO A 114 1.24 -12.38 -4.91
CA PRO A 114 1.95 -13.66 -4.97
C PRO A 114 2.13 -14.25 -3.57
N LEU A 115 2.05 -15.58 -3.50
CA LEU A 115 2.27 -16.36 -2.28
C LEU A 115 3.46 -17.28 -2.47
N ASP A 116 4.11 -17.65 -1.38
CA ASP A 116 5.09 -18.73 -1.39
C ASP A 116 4.42 -20.11 -1.41
N ARG A 117 5.24 -21.17 -1.36
CA ARG A 117 4.77 -22.56 -1.38
C ARG A 117 3.91 -22.95 -0.18
N ASN A 118 4.01 -22.20 0.92
CA ASN A 118 3.25 -22.42 2.15
C ASN A 118 2.02 -21.50 2.22
N GLY A 119 1.72 -20.75 1.16
CA GLY A 119 0.59 -19.82 1.11
C GLY A 119 0.84 -18.48 1.81
N GLN A 120 2.08 -18.18 2.21
CA GLN A 120 2.42 -16.92 2.87
C GLN A 120 2.62 -15.79 1.84
N PRO A 121 2.19 -14.55 2.15
CA PRO A 121 2.30 -13.44 1.22
C PRO A 121 3.76 -13.07 0.93
N LEU A 122 4.07 -12.85 -0.35
CA LEU A 122 5.39 -12.40 -0.81
C LEU A 122 5.45 -10.89 -1.09
N LEU A 123 4.37 -10.16 -0.84
CA LEU A 123 4.42 -8.69 -0.81
C LEU A 123 4.76 -8.23 0.60
N ILE A 124 5.62 -7.22 0.68
CA ILE A 124 5.90 -6.49 1.92
C ILE A 124 4.69 -5.62 2.22
N ASP A 125 4.11 -5.77 3.41
CA ASP A 125 3.18 -4.80 3.98
C ASP A 125 3.97 -3.84 4.88
N PRO A 126 4.26 -2.60 4.44
CA PRO A 126 5.09 -1.68 5.21
C PRO A 126 4.44 -1.26 6.53
N SER A 127 3.16 -1.58 6.77
CA SER A 127 2.45 -1.32 8.03
C SER A 127 2.56 -2.44 9.07
N THR A 128 3.02 -3.63 8.70
CA THR A 128 3.19 -4.77 9.63
C THR A 128 4.63 -5.26 9.75
N GLU A 129 5.48 -5.05 8.74
CA GLU A 129 6.89 -5.44 8.74
C GLU A 129 7.80 -4.27 8.30
N ASP A 130 9.11 -4.36 8.57
CA ASP A 130 10.08 -3.36 8.12
C ASP A 130 10.55 -3.66 6.69
N PRO A 131 10.28 -2.79 5.70
CA PRO A 131 10.78 -2.97 4.34
C PRO A 131 12.31 -3.08 4.27
N PHE A 132 13.07 -2.53 5.23
CA PHE A 132 14.53 -2.59 5.25
C PHE A 132 15.09 -3.97 5.62
N ASP A 133 14.25 -4.88 6.11
CA ASP A 133 14.63 -6.29 6.28
C ASP A 133 14.67 -7.02 4.92
N HIS A 134 13.96 -6.50 3.93
CA HIS A 134 13.76 -7.14 2.63
C HIS A 134 14.36 -6.35 1.46
N LEU A 135 14.51 -5.03 1.61
CA LEU A 135 14.92 -4.11 0.57
C LEU A 135 16.19 -3.36 0.97
N GLN A 136 17.08 -3.19 0.00
CA GLN A 136 18.26 -2.33 0.12
C GLN A 136 18.26 -1.31 -1.02
N LEU A 137 18.33 -0.02 -0.70
CA LEU A 137 18.43 1.04 -1.72
C LEU A 137 19.90 1.28 -2.09
N THR A 138 20.25 1.04 -3.35
CA THR A 138 21.54 1.47 -3.91
C THR A 138 21.45 2.93 -4.32
N LEU A 139 21.96 3.83 -3.47
CA LEU A 139 21.88 5.27 -3.66
C LEU A 139 22.48 5.75 -4.99
N THR A 140 23.63 5.22 -5.40
CA THR A 140 24.31 5.60 -6.65
C THR A 140 23.50 5.30 -7.91
N LEU A 141 22.65 4.28 -7.87
CA LEU A 141 21.83 3.84 -9.01
C LEU A 141 20.34 4.18 -8.83
N GLY A 142 19.92 4.61 -7.64
CA GLY A 142 18.52 4.84 -7.30
C GLY A 142 17.65 3.57 -7.32
N VAL A 143 18.24 2.38 -7.32
CA VAL A 143 17.51 1.10 -7.42
C VAL A 143 17.37 0.42 -6.07
N TYR A 144 16.22 -0.20 -5.82
CA TYR A 144 16.06 -1.19 -4.77
C TYR A 144 16.60 -2.54 -5.23
N ARG A 145 17.25 -3.26 -4.31
CA ARG A 145 17.64 -4.67 -4.46
C ARG A 145 17.00 -5.48 -3.33
N ALA A 146 16.73 -6.75 -3.59
CA ALA A 146 16.34 -7.69 -2.55
C ALA A 146 17.52 -7.90 -1.59
N LYS A 147 17.39 -7.43 -0.35
CA LYS A 147 18.42 -7.57 0.69
C LYS A 147 18.64 -9.05 0.98
N GLY A 148 19.89 -9.50 0.93
CA GLY A 148 20.24 -10.90 1.19
C GLY A 148 19.51 -11.93 0.32
N GLY A 149 19.03 -11.54 -0.87
CA GLY A 149 18.23 -12.43 -1.73
C GLY A 149 16.80 -12.66 -1.24
N SER A 150 16.24 -11.77 -0.42
CA SER A 150 14.89 -11.91 0.11
C SER A 150 13.81 -12.09 -0.98
N PRO A 151 13.06 -13.22 -0.99
CA PRO A 151 11.99 -13.46 -1.95
C PRO A 151 10.86 -12.40 -1.89
N LYS A 152 10.51 -11.96 -0.67
CA LYS A 152 9.57 -10.86 -0.43
C LYS A 152 10.06 -9.56 -1.05
N GLY A 153 11.34 -9.24 -0.83
CA GLY A 153 12.00 -8.07 -1.39
C GLY A 153 11.91 -8.04 -2.91
N GLN A 154 12.34 -9.13 -3.56
CA GLN A 154 12.33 -9.24 -5.02
C GLN A 154 10.91 -9.14 -5.58
N THR A 155 9.98 -9.91 -5.00
CA THR A 155 8.59 -9.93 -5.45
C THR A 155 7.93 -8.56 -5.30
N THR A 156 8.20 -7.84 -4.21
CA THR A 156 7.68 -6.48 -4.00
C THR A 156 8.26 -5.49 -5.01
N ILE A 157 9.56 -5.58 -5.33
CA ILE A 157 10.19 -4.74 -6.36
C ILE A 157 9.47 -4.93 -7.72
N ASP A 158 9.20 -6.17 -8.09
CA ASP A 158 8.63 -6.54 -9.39
C ASP A 158 7.13 -6.26 -9.47
N VAL A 159 6.38 -6.48 -8.38
CA VAL A 159 4.93 -6.25 -8.34
C VAL A 159 4.57 -4.78 -8.18
N CYS A 160 5.33 -4.01 -7.41
CA CYS A 160 5.05 -2.59 -7.23
C CYS A 160 5.81 -1.68 -8.22
N GLY A 161 6.63 -2.28 -9.11
CA GLY A 161 7.45 -1.56 -10.08
C GLY A 161 8.39 -0.55 -9.42
N LEU A 162 9.03 -0.94 -8.31
CA LEU A 162 9.80 -0.01 -7.47
C LEU A 162 11.05 0.54 -8.16
N ASN A 163 11.49 -0.09 -9.25
CA ASN A 163 12.66 0.29 -10.04
C ASN A 163 12.32 0.82 -11.45
N ARG A 164 11.07 1.23 -11.69
CA ARG A 164 10.71 1.87 -12.96
C ARG A 164 11.56 3.13 -13.20
N PRO A 165 11.89 3.48 -14.47
CA PRO A 165 12.86 4.52 -14.78
C PRO A 165 12.60 5.89 -14.13
N ILE A 166 11.34 6.29 -13.99
CA ILE A 166 11.00 7.58 -13.37
C ILE A 166 11.41 7.63 -11.89
N LEU A 167 11.26 6.52 -11.16
CA LEU A 167 11.62 6.45 -9.74
C LEU A 167 13.13 6.39 -9.54
N THR A 168 13.84 5.60 -10.35
CA THR A 168 15.28 5.43 -10.22
C THR A 168 16.01 6.73 -10.54
N LYS A 169 15.63 7.40 -11.64
CA LYS A 169 16.13 8.73 -12.01
C LYS A 169 15.83 9.78 -10.95
N GLY A 170 14.61 9.80 -10.41
CA GLY A 170 14.22 10.73 -9.34
C GLY A 170 15.07 10.58 -8.07
N ARG A 171 15.36 9.35 -7.65
CA ARG A 171 16.21 9.07 -6.48
C ARG A 171 17.66 9.49 -6.69
N VAL A 172 18.21 9.27 -7.88
CA VAL A 172 19.58 9.72 -8.22
C VAL A 172 19.64 11.24 -8.27
N ALA A 173 18.64 11.89 -8.85
CA ALA A 173 18.59 13.35 -8.98
C ALA A 173 18.58 14.09 -7.63
N LEU A 174 17.99 13.48 -6.59
CA LEU A 174 18.03 14.01 -5.22
C LEU A 174 19.46 14.03 -4.65
N LEU A 175 20.31 13.07 -5.03
CA LEU A 175 21.68 12.94 -4.52
C LEU A 175 22.71 13.75 -5.31
N SER A 176 22.39 14.10 -6.56
CA SER A 176 23.27 14.86 -7.44
C SER A 176 23.16 16.38 -7.27
N ARG A 177 22.45 16.86 -6.24
CA ARG A 177 22.33 18.29 -5.89
C ARG A 177 23.11 18.58 -4.59
N PRO A 178 24.36 19.04 -4.66
CA PRO A 178 25.22 19.22 -3.49
C PRO A 178 24.63 20.16 -2.44
N GLU A 179 23.97 21.24 -2.88
CA GLU A 179 23.28 22.20 -2.01
C GLU A 179 22.21 21.60 -1.08
N LEU A 180 21.53 20.50 -1.47
CA LEU A 180 20.54 19.83 -0.62
C LEU A 180 21.16 18.82 0.36
N ARG A 181 22.45 18.49 0.19
CA ARG A 181 23.16 17.49 1.00
C ARG A 181 23.63 18.06 2.34
N GLU A 182 23.91 19.37 2.41
CA GLU A 182 24.33 20.04 3.65
C GLU A 182 23.16 20.34 4.60
N GLU A 183 21.95 20.57 4.09
CA GLU A 183 20.75 20.79 4.92
C GLU A 183 20.22 19.51 5.56
N LEU A 184 20.45 18.34 4.97
CA LEU A 184 20.04 17.03 5.52
C LEU A 184 20.99 16.47 6.58
N LEU A 185 22.17 17.08 6.76
CA LEU A 185 23.22 16.66 7.72
C LEU A 185 23.42 17.66 8.88
N ARG A 186 22.59 18.70 8.96
CA ARG A 186 22.45 19.59 10.13
C ARG A 186 21.15 19.27 10.86
#